data_AF-F9T595-F1
#
_entry.id   AF-F9T595-F1
#
_cell.length_a   1.000
_cell.length_b   1.000
_cell.length_c   1.000
_cell.angle_alpha   90.00
_cell.angle_beta   90.00
_cell.angle_gamma   90.00
#
_symmetry.space_group_name_H-M   'P 1'
#
loop_
_entity.id
_entity.type
_entity.pdbx_description
1 polymer ?
#
loop_
_entity_poly.entity_id
_entity_poly.type
_entity_poly.pdbx_seq_one_letter_code
_entity_poly.pdbx_strand_id
1 'polypeptide(L)' 'MTKKQTVSINFELDPDVNTGLQNDGRKHGRSKRKEAQFVLKAWYLMPEQEREKWIQKVNLSPSD' A
#
# COMPACT_ATOMS: atom_id res chain seq x y z
N MET A 1 21.37 7.82 14.38
CA MET A 1 19.92 7.64 14.12
C MET A 1 19.55 8.46 12.90
N THR A 2 19.07 7.82 11.83
CA THR A 2 18.55 8.53 10.65
C THR A 2 17.24 9.22 11.03
N LYS A 3 17.13 10.53 10.80
CA LYS A 3 15.89 11.28 11.04
C LYS A 3 14.80 10.73 10.12
N LYS A 4 13.67 10.29 10.67
CA LYS A 4 12.50 9.92 9.87
C LYS A 4 11.96 11.20 9.21
N GLN A 5 11.79 11.17 7.90
CA GLN A 5 11.11 12.23 7.17
C GLN A 5 9.64 11.85 7.03
N THR A 6 8.74 12.73 7.47
CA THR A 6 7.31 12.56 7.27
C THR A 6 6.96 13.09 5.90
N VAL A 7 6.42 12.24 5.03
CA VAL A 7 5.83 12.63 3.76
C VAL A 7 4.32 12.40 3.85
N SER A 8 3.53 13.42 3.54
CA SER A 8 2.08 13.32 3.43
C SER A 8 1.71 13.20 1.96
N ILE A 9 1.31 12.00 1.54
CA ILE A 9 0.84 11.74 0.18
C ILE A 9 -0.67 11.52 0.27
N ASN A 10 -1.43 12.33 -0.47
CA ASN A 10 -2.86 12.12 -0.66
C ASN A 10 -3.05 11.44 -2.02
N PHE A 11 -3.74 10.30 -2.02
CA PHE A 11 -4.13 9.60 -3.23
C PHE A 11 -5.49 8.95 -3.00
N GLU A 12 -6.26 8.85 -4.07
CA GLU A 12 -7.50 8.08 -4.08
C GLU A 12 -7.17 6.59 -4.18
N LEU A 13 -7.99 5.79 -3.53
CA LEU A 13 -7.85 4.33 -3.51
C LEU A 13 -9.02 3.72 -4.26
N ASP A 14 -8.75 2.67 -5.03
CA ASP A 14 -9.81 1.80 -5.53
C ASP A 14 -10.71 1.35 -4.37
N PRO A 15 -12.04 1.31 -4.57
CA PRO A 15 -12.98 0.93 -3.52
C PRO A 15 -12.65 -0.41 -2.87
N ASP A 16 -12.18 -1.38 -3.66
CA ASP A 16 -11.78 -2.71 -3.19
C ASP A 16 -10.53 -2.66 -2.31
N VAL A 17 -9.52 -1.89 -2.71
CA VAL A 17 -8.30 -1.69 -1.91
C VAL A 17 -8.63 -0.99 -0.60
N ASN A 18 -9.50 0.03 -0.65
CA ASN A 18 -9.94 0.75 0.52
C ASN A 18 -10.71 -0.15 1.51
N THR A 19 -11.57 -1.02 1.00
CA THR A 19 -12.33 -2.01 1.79
C THR A 19 -11.41 -3.07 2.38
N GLY A 20 -10.46 -3.58 1.59
CA GLY A 20 -9.45 -4.54 2.04
C GLY A 20 -8.63 -4.00 3.21
N LEU A 21 -8.08 -2.79 3.07
CA LEU A 21 -7.32 -2.13 4.14
C LEU A 21 -8.14 -1.91 5.42
N GLN A 22 -9.44 -1.65 5.30
CA GLN A 22 -10.32 -1.50 6.46
C GLN A 22 -10.54 -2.83 7.18
N ASN A 23 -10.78 -3.91 6.43
CA ASN A 23 -10.98 -5.25 6.98
C ASN A 23 -9.71 -5.79 7.64
N ASP A 24 -8.57 -5.67 6.98
CA ASP A 24 -7.27 -6.08 7.52
C ASP A 24 -6.90 -5.25 8.75
N GLY A 25 -7.16 -3.94 8.71
CA GLY A 25 -7.01 -3.08 9.88
C GLY A 25 -7.82 -3.58 11.07
N ARG A 26 -9.10 -3.91 10.89
CA ARG A 26 -9.95 -4.48 11.96
C ARG A 26 -9.39 -5.81 12.47
N LYS A 27 -9.01 -6.72 11.57
CA LYS A 27 -8.43 -8.03 11.92
C LYS A 27 -7.17 -7.90 12.75
N HIS A 28 -6.33 -6.91 12.45
CA HIS A 28 -5.06 -6.68 13.14
C HIS A 28 -5.16 -5.71 14.33
N GLY A 29 -6.35 -5.20 14.66
CA GLY A 29 -6.53 -4.21 15.73
C GLY A 29 -5.88 -2.85 15.43
N ARG A 30 -5.85 -2.44 14.17
CA ARG A 30 -5.18 -1.23 13.67
C ARG A 30 -6.15 -0.30 12.94
N SER A 31 -5.82 0.99 12.92
CA SER A 31 -6.51 1.92 12.03
C SER A 31 -6.15 1.65 10.56
N LYS A 32 -7.05 1.97 9.63
CA LYS A 32 -6.81 1.85 8.18
C LYS A 32 -5.50 2.51 7.74
N ARG A 33 -5.22 3.72 8.25
CA ARG A 33 -3.97 4.45 7.98
C ARG A 33 -2.74 3.69 8.47
N LYS A 34 -2.83 3.07 9.65
CA LYS A 34 -1.73 2.29 10.22
C LYS A 34 -1.50 1.03 9.40
N GLU A 35 -2.56 0.37 8.95
CA GLU A 35 -2.46 -0.80 8.08
C GLU A 35 -1.82 -0.45 6.73
N ALA A 36 -2.26 0.63 6.08
CA ALA A 36 -1.65 1.13 4.85
C ALA A 36 -0.14 1.42 5.02
N GLN A 37 0.27 1.98 6.16
CA GLN A 37 1.68 2.19 6.46
C GLN A 37 2.47 0.86 6.51
N PHE A 38 1.90 -0.19 7.12
CA PHE A 38 2.55 -1.50 7.20
C PHE A 38 2.63 -2.18 5.83
N VAL A 39 1.54 -2.13 5.05
CA VAL A 39 1.51 -2.67 3.68
C VAL A 39 2.54 -1.97 2.80
N LEU A 40 2.62 -0.64 2.84
CA LEU A 40 3.61 0.12 2.08
C LEU A 40 5.05 -0.23 2.51
N LYS A 41 5.28 -0.41 3.81
CA LYS A 41 6.59 -0.84 4.32
C LYS A 41 6.93 -2.26 3.83
N ALA A 42 5.99 -3.19 3.92
CA ALA A 42 6.19 -4.56 3.48
C ALA A 42 6.49 -4.61 1.97
N TRP A 43 5.76 -3.82 1.18
CA TRP A 43 6.01 -3.64 -0.24
C TRP A 43 7.45 -3.20 -0.53
N TYR A 44 7.95 -2.14 0.13
CA TYR A 44 9.33 -1.69 -0.09
C TYR A 44 10.42 -2.62 0.45
N LEU A 45 10.08 -3.56 1.34
CA LEU A 45 11.00 -4.61 1.80
C LEU A 45 10.99 -5.85 0.90
N MET A 46 9.97 -6.04 0.07
CA MET A 46 9.87 -7.11 -0.91
C MET A 46 10.99 -6.99 -1.96
N PRO A 47 11.56 -8.11 -2.47
CA PRO A 47 12.52 -8.10 -3.57
C PRO A 47 12.00 -7.31 -4.78
N GLU A 48 12.89 -6.55 -5.43
CA GLU A 48 12.54 -5.70 -6.57
C GLU A 48 11.84 -6.47 -7.69
N GLN A 49 12.34 -7.65 -8.03
CA GLN A 49 11.77 -8.53 -9.06
C GLN A 49 10.32 -8.96 -8.75
N GLU A 50 9.96 -9.11 -7.47
CA GLU A 50 8.59 -9.42 -7.07
C GLU A 50 7.71 -8.18 -7.15
N ARG A 51 8.21 -7.01 -6.72
CA ARG A 51 7.50 -5.74 -6.88
C ARG A 51 7.21 -5.42 -8.33
N GLU A 52 8.18 -5.58 -9.23
CA GLU A 52 8.02 -5.31 -10.67
C GLU A 52 6.89 -6.14 -11.28
N LYS A 53 6.79 -7.43 -10.92
CA LYS A 53 5.69 -8.29 -11.37
C LYS A 53 4.33 -7.76 -10.95
N TRP A 54 4.23 -7.25 -9.72
CA TRP A 54 2.99 -6.68 -9.21
C TRP A 54 2.70 -5.30 -9.83
N ILE A 55 3.69 -4.44 -10.04
CA ILE A 55 3.51 -3.17 -10.75
C ILE A 55 2.99 -3.42 -12.17
N GLN A 56 3.58 -4.38 -12.90
CA GLN A 56 3.10 -4.75 -14.23
C GLN A 56 1.66 -5.25 -14.20
N LYS A 57 1.25 -6.01 -13.18
CA LYS A 57 -0.14 -6.47 -13.03
C LYS A 57 -1.12 -5.33 -12.74
N VAL A 58 -0.69 -4.30 -12.00
CA VAL A 58 -1.52 -3.14 -11.67
C VAL A 58 -1.55 -2.10 -12.81
N ASN A 59 -0.49 -2.03 -13.64
CA ASN A 59 -0.37 -1.15 -14.82
C ASN A 59 -1.00 -1.71 -16.11
N LEU A 60 -1.90 -2.68 -16.04
CA LEU A 60 -2.65 -3.19 -17.19
C LEU A 60 -4.15 -3.07 -16.85
N SER A 61 -4.78 -1.92 -17.10
CA SER A 61 -5.05 -1.41 -18.45
C SER A 61 -4.58 0.04 -18.66
N PRO A 62 -4.23 0.43 -19.91
CA PRO A 62 -4.45 1.82 -20.30
C PRO A 62 -5.96 2.08 -20.17
N SER A 63 -6.36 2.94 -19.25
CA SER A 63 -7.65 3.61 -19.33
C SER A 63 -7.52 4.63 -20.47
N ASP A 64 -8.01 4.27 -21.65
CA ASP A 64 -8.65 5.26 -22.53
C ASP A 64 -10.00 5.67 -21.91
#